data_AF-A0A8T7EMR0-F1
#
_entry.id   AF-A0A8T7EMR0-F1
#
_cell.length_a   1.000
_cell.length_b   1.000
_cell.length_c   1.000
_cell.angle_alpha   90.00
_cell.angle_beta   90.00
_cell.angle_gamma   90.00
#
_symmetry.space_group_name_H-M   'P 1'
#
loop_
_entity.id
_entity.type
_entity.pdbx_description
1 polymer ?
#
loop_
_entity_poly.entity_id
_entity_poly.type
_entity_poly.pdbx_seq_one_letter_code
_entity_poly.pdbx_strand_id
1 'polypeptide(L)'
;MAVGVVSLVANIVLSIVFIQFVGDPSSIERTPAAGLALANSVTTLLEAALLWLLLSRRVLQLPTRRVLGMVTRSGAAALVMGAVVAAAAALLGGQRMIVIVTGCAVLGGIVYFAAAQLFGVHEARSIAASIIRRVIR
;
A
#
# COMPACT_ATOMS: atom_id res chain seq x y z
N MET A 1 -5.68 21.79 14.20
CA MET A 1 -5.73 22.60 12.96
C MET A 1 -4.37 22.71 12.28
N ALA A 2 -3.29 23.07 12.98
CA ALA A 2 -1.97 23.22 12.35
C ALA A 2 -1.46 21.97 11.59
N VAL A 3 -1.65 20.76 12.14
CA VAL A 3 -1.21 19.50 11.52
C VAL A 3 -1.88 19.24 10.16
N GLY A 4 -3.19 19.45 10.08
CA GLY A 4 -3.96 19.29 8.84
C GLY A 4 -3.60 20.36 7.80
N VAL A 5 -3.34 21.60 8.22
CA VAL A 5 -2.89 22.66 7.30
C VAL A 5 -1.48 22.37 6.76
N VAL A 6 -0.56 21.89 7.61
CA VAL A 6 0.78 21.48 7.18
C VAL A 6 0.70 20.28 6.23
N SER A 7 -0.17 19.31 6.50
CA SER A 7 -0.44 18.19 5.61
C SER A 7 -0.98 18.66 4.25
N LEU A 8 -1.97 19.56 4.24
CA LEU A 8 -2.57 20.10 3.02
C LEU A 8 -1.54 20.85 2.16
N VAL A 9 -0.71 21.70 2.79
CA VAL A 9 0.36 22.42 2.10
C VAL A 9 1.41 21.46 1.56
N ALA A 10 1.80 20.43 2.33
CA ALA A 10 2.68 19.39 1.85
C ALA A 10 2.07 18.62 0.67
N ASN A 11 0.76 18.34 0.67
CA ASN A 11 0.06 17.71 -0.45
C ASN A 11 0.13 18.52 -1.73
N ILE A 12 -0.15 19.82 -1.63
CA ILE A 12 -0.13 20.72 -2.78
C ILE A 12 1.28 20.81 -3.36
N VAL A 13 2.28 21.04 -2.51
CA VAL A 13 3.69 21.13 -2.95
C VAL A 13 4.15 19.82 -3.56
N LEU A 14 3.87 18.69 -2.92
CA LEU A 14 4.29 17.38 -3.38
C LEU A 14 3.56 16.96 -4.66
N SER A 15 2.29 17.31 -4.81
CA SER A 15 1.52 17.12 -6.05
C SER A 15 2.14 17.90 -7.21
N ILE A 16 2.53 19.16 -7.00
CA ILE A 16 3.20 19.97 -8.03
C ILE A 16 4.55 19.35 -8.42
N VAL A 17 5.34 18.89 -7.45
CA VAL A 17 6.63 18.23 -7.71
C VAL A 17 6.46 16.92 -8.47
N PHE A 18 5.52 16.05 -8.07
CA PHE A 18 5.28 14.78 -8.76
C PHE A 18 4.70 14.95 -10.16
N ILE A 19 3.82 15.94 -10.38
CA ILE A 19 3.31 16.25 -11.72
C ILE A 19 4.48 16.62 -12.66
N GLN A 20 5.44 17.41 -12.18
CA GLN A 20 6.59 17.83 -13.00
C GLN A 20 7.63 16.72 -13.19
N PHE A 21 7.78 15.80 -12.23
CA PHE A 21 8.83 14.76 -12.27
C PHE A 21 8.36 13.43 -12.87
N VAL A 22 7.08 13.08 -12.70
CA VAL A 22 6.48 11.82 -13.18
C VAL A 22 5.61 12.04 -14.41
N GLY A 23 5.02 13.23 -14.59
CA GLY A 23 4.19 13.54 -15.76
C GLY A 23 5.03 13.71 -17.02
N ASP A 24 5.04 12.70 -17.87
CA ASP A 24 5.49 12.84 -19.25
C ASP A 24 4.24 12.89 -20.14
N PRO A 25 3.91 14.06 -20.73
CA PRO A 25 2.71 14.24 -21.57
C PRO A 25 2.64 13.30 -22.79
N SER A 26 3.74 12.64 -23.14
CA SER A 26 3.86 11.82 -24.36
C SER A 26 3.53 10.34 -24.16
N SER A 27 3.21 9.88 -22.94
CA SER A 27 2.96 8.46 -22.65
C SER A 27 1.69 8.20 -21.84
N ILE A 28 0.89 7.23 -22.28
CA ILE A 28 -0.36 6.81 -21.62
C ILE A 28 -0.10 6.22 -20.21
N GLU A 29 1.10 5.70 -19.96
CA GLU A 29 1.53 5.12 -18.69
C GLU A 29 1.95 6.15 -17.62
N ARG A 30 2.36 7.37 -18.02
CA ARG A 30 2.77 8.47 -17.11
C ARG A 30 1.79 9.63 -17.16
N THR A 31 0.52 9.34 -16.93
CA THR A 31 -0.52 10.36 -16.87
C THR A 31 -0.29 11.28 -15.65
N PRO A 32 -0.55 12.59 -15.73
CA PRO A 32 -0.51 13.50 -14.59
C PRO A 32 -1.35 13.03 -13.38
N ALA A 33 -2.40 12.25 -13.64
CA ALA A 33 -3.22 11.58 -12.62
C ALA A 33 -2.42 10.58 -11.75
N ALA A 34 -1.41 9.90 -12.31
CA ALA A 34 -0.54 9.00 -11.56
C ALA A 34 0.35 9.77 -10.58
N GLY A 35 0.89 10.92 -11.01
CA GLY A 35 1.64 11.83 -10.13
C GLY A 35 0.79 12.39 -8.99
N LEU A 36 -0.46 12.78 -9.28
CA LEU A 36 -1.43 13.22 -8.29
C LEU A 36 -1.80 12.13 -7.27
N ALA A 37 -2.05 10.91 -7.73
CA ALA A 37 -2.39 9.79 -6.85
C ALA A 37 -1.23 9.40 -5.91
N LEU A 38 0.00 9.44 -6.42
CA LEU A 38 1.20 9.22 -5.62
C LEU A 38 1.38 10.32 -4.56
N ALA A 39 1.24 11.59 -4.95
CA ALA A 39 1.36 12.70 -4.02
C ALA A 39 0.33 12.59 -2.88
N ASN A 40 -0.94 12.32 -3.20
CA ASN A 40 -2.00 12.17 -2.20
C ASN A 40 -1.72 11.02 -1.21
N SER A 41 -1.23 9.89 -1.72
CA SER A 41 -0.88 8.73 -0.89
C SER A 41 0.31 9.04 0.03
N VAL A 42 1.33 9.74 -0.48
CA VAL A 42 2.50 10.15 0.33
C VAL A 42 2.13 11.18 1.38
N THR A 43 1.26 12.15 1.06
CA THR A 43 0.75 13.10 2.06
C THR A 43 -0.01 12.39 3.15
N THR A 44 -0.90 11.46 2.81
CA THR A 44 -1.65 10.69 3.79
C THR A 44 -0.69 9.91 4.71
N LEU A 45 0.38 9.34 4.14
CA LEU A 45 1.43 8.67 4.91
C LEU A 45 2.15 9.64 5.87
N LEU A 46 2.51 10.83 5.39
CA LEU A 46 3.16 11.87 6.20
C LEU A 46 2.24 12.37 7.33
N GLU A 47 0.96 12.59 7.04
CA GLU A 47 -0.03 13.00 8.03
C GLU A 47 -0.21 11.94 9.12
N ALA A 48 -0.36 10.68 8.70
CA ALA A 48 -0.43 9.55 9.63
C ALA A 48 0.84 9.45 10.50
N ALA A 49 2.03 9.63 9.91
CA ALA A 49 3.29 9.62 10.65
C ALA A 49 3.41 10.78 11.65
N LEU A 50 2.98 11.99 11.26
CA LEU A 50 3.02 13.18 12.11
C LEU A 50 2.02 13.05 13.27
N LEU A 51 0.80 12.57 13.01
CA LEU A 51 -0.19 12.26 14.04
C LEU A 51 0.30 11.17 14.98
N TRP A 52 0.93 10.11 14.46
CA TRP A 52 1.55 9.07 15.26
C TRP A 52 2.64 9.65 16.17
N LEU A 53 3.51 10.52 15.64
CA LEU A 53 4.57 11.16 16.42
C LEU A 53 3.99 12.06 17.53
N LEU A 54 2.97 12.86 17.23
CA LEU A 54 2.30 13.70 18.22
C LEU A 54 1.61 12.86 19.30
N LEU A 55 0.92 11.79 18.91
CA LEU A 55 0.26 10.88 19.84
C LEU A 55 1.29 10.14 20.70
N SER A 56 2.41 9.69 20.12
CA SER A 56 3.49 9.02 20.87
C SER A 56 4.15 9.93 21.91
N ARG A 57 4.16 11.25 21.67
CA ARG A 57 4.65 12.24 22.63
C ARG A 57 3.62 12.58 23.72
N ARG A 58 2.32 12.45 23.41
CA ARG A 58 1.21 12.76 24.34
C ARG A 58 0.78 11.56 25.18
N VAL A 59 0.93 10.34 24.65
CA VAL A 59 0.47 9.09 25.24
C VAL A 59 1.67 8.15 25.39
N LEU A 60 2.14 7.96 26.62
CA LEU A 60 3.38 7.26 26.96
C LEU A 60 3.35 5.74 26.66
N GLN A 61 2.22 5.17 26.22
CA GLN A 61 2.02 3.71 26.12
C GLN A 61 1.67 3.19 24.72
N LEU A 62 2.01 3.90 23.63
CA LEU A 62 1.83 3.32 22.31
C LEU A 62 2.79 2.14 22.09
N PRO A 63 2.32 0.97 21.62
CA PRO A 63 3.17 -0.18 21.33
C PRO A 63 3.93 0.02 20.00
N THR A 64 4.80 1.03 19.94
CA THR A 64 5.52 1.46 18.73
C THR A 64 6.31 0.34 18.06
N ARG A 65 7.02 -0.48 18.84
CA ARG A 65 7.75 -1.65 18.29
C ARG A 65 6.82 -2.65 17.62
N ARG A 66 5.61 -2.85 18.14
CA ARG A 66 4.62 -3.77 17.58
C ARG A 66 4.07 -3.23 16.26
N VAL A 67 3.66 -1.96 16.23
CA VAL A 67 3.12 -1.32 15.03
C VAL A 67 4.15 -1.25 13.92
N LEU A 68 5.38 -0.83 14.23
CA LEU A 68 6.45 -0.77 13.23
C LEU A 68 6.80 -2.17 12.68
N GLY A 69 6.78 -3.19 13.55
CA GLY A 69 6.92 -4.58 13.14
C GLY A 69 5.80 -5.06 12.20
N MET A 70 4.57 -4.61 12.41
CA MET A 70 3.44 -4.93 11.53
C MET A 70 3.56 -4.22 10.18
N VAL A 71 3.86 -2.92 10.17
CA VAL A 71 4.06 -2.12 8.95
C VAL A 71 5.18 -2.69 8.08
N THR A 72 6.32 -3.06 8.68
CA THR A 72 7.46 -3.62 7.94
C THR A 72 7.13 -4.98 7.33
N ARG A 73 6.47 -5.88 8.07
CA ARG A 73 6.08 -7.21 7.58
C ARG A 73 4.98 -7.15 6.53
N SER A 74 3.98 -6.30 6.72
CA SER A 74 2.90 -6.10 5.74
C SER A 74 3.40 -5.42 4.48
N GLY A 75 4.31 -4.44 4.62
CA GLY A 75 5.01 -3.81 3.51
C GLY A 75 5.87 -4.81 2.73
N ALA A 76 6.62 -5.67 3.42
CA ALA A 76 7.38 -6.75 2.77
C ALA A 76 6.46 -7.73 2.01
N ALA A 77 5.32 -8.12 2.60
CA ALA A 77 4.34 -8.97 1.92
C ALA A 77 3.77 -8.30 0.65
N ALA A 78 3.48 -7.00 0.71
CA ALA A 78 3.01 -6.23 -0.43
C ALA A 78 4.06 -6.13 -1.55
N LEU A 79 5.35 -5.99 -1.21
CA LEU A 79 6.44 -6.00 -2.18
C LEU A 79 6.58 -7.36 -2.88
N VAL A 80 6.51 -8.46 -2.12
CA VAL A 80 6.53 -9.82 -2.69
C VAL A 80 5.35 -10.02 -3.63
N MET A 81 4.15 -9.62 -3.22
CA MET A 81 2.95 -9.65 -4.07
C MET A 81 3.17 -8.85 -5.36
N GLY A 82 3.64 -7.61 -5.24
CA GLY A 82 3.88 -6.73 -6.39
C GLY A 82 4.85 -7.34 -7.40
N ALA A 83 5.95 -7.93 -6.92
CA ALA A 83 6.92 -8.61 -7.77
C ALA A 83 6.32 -9.82 -8.51
N VAL A 84 5.54 -10.65 -7.82
CA VAL A 84 4.88 -11.82 -8.43
C VAL A 84 3.82 -11.40 -9.44
N VAL A 85 3.01 -10.39 -9.13
CA VAL A 85 2.00 -9.86 -10.05
C VAL A 85 2.64 -9.24 -11.28
N ALA A 86 3.73 -8.48 -11.12
CA ALA A 86 4.47 -7.92 -12.26
C ALA A 86 5.04 -9.01 -13.17
N ALA A 87 5.64 -10.06 -12.60
CA ALA A 87 6.13 -11.21 -13.37
C ALA A 87 4.98 -11.95 -14.08
N ALA A 88 3.86 -12.18 -13.40
CA ALA A 88 2.68 -12.84 -14.00
C ALA A 88 2.10 -12.00 -15.14
N ALA A 89 1.96 -10.69 -14.97
CA ALA A 89 1.46 -9.78 -16.00
C ALA A 89 2.37 -9.78 -17.24
N ALA A 90 3.69 -9.80 -17.05
CA ALA A 90 4.65 -9.88 -18.17
C ALA A 90 4.51 -11.19 -18.96
N LEU A 91 4.28 -12.33 -18.28
CA LEU A 91 4.06 -13.62 -18.93
C LEU A 91 2.70 -13.70 -19.65
N LEU A 92 1.70 -12.95 -19.17
CA LEU A 92 0.34 -12.91 -19.71
C LEU A 92 0.13 -11.84 -20.79
N GLY A 93 1.18 -11.11 -21.19
CA GLY A 93 1.15 -9.91 -22.05
C GLY A 93 0.55 -10.05 -23.45
N GLY A 94 0.03 -11.21 -23.83
CA GLY A 94 -0.71 -11.45 -25.08
C GLY A 94 -2.20 -11.81 -24.90
N GLN A 95 -2.71 -11.87 -23.67
CA GLN A 95 -4.09 -12.24 -23.38
C GLN A 95 -5.05 -11.03 -23.33
N ARG A 96 -6.35 -11.31 -23.32
CA ARG A 96 -7.39 -10.28 -23.13
C ARG A 96 -7.22 -9.60 -21.78
N MET A 97 -7.36 -8.28 -21.76
CA MET A 97 -7.18 -7.45 -20.56
C MET A 97 -7.99 -7.93 -19.35
N ILE A 98 -9.21 -8.43 -19.56
CA ILE A 98 -10.04 -8.95 -18.45
C ILE A 98 -9.38 -10.16 -17.77
N VAL A 99 -8.74 -11.06 -18.53
CA VAL A 99 -8.07 -12.25 -18.00
C VAL A 99 -6.84 -11.84 -17.19
N ILE A 100 -6.08 -10.87 -17.69
CA ILE A 100 -4.90 -10.34 -17.00
C ILE A 100 -5.31 -9.69 -15.68
N VAL A 101 -6.30 -8.79 -15.71
CA VAL A 101 -6.73 -8.06 -14.51
C VAL A 101 -7.34 -9.01 -13.47
N THR A 102 -8.28 -9.88 -13.86
CA THR A 102 -8.92 -10.79 -12.90
C THR A 102 -7.94 -11.83 -12.38
N GLY A 103 -7.09 -12.40 -13.25
CA GLY A 103 -6.06 -13.37 -12.85
C GLY A 103 -5.03 -12.78 -11.90
N CYS A 104 -4.46 -11.62 -12.24
CA CYS A 104 -3.50 -10.92 -11.39
C CYS A 104 -4.11 -10.44 -10.07
N ALA A 105 -5.38 -10.00 -10.06
CA ALA A 105 -6.05 -9.60 -8.83
C ALA A 105 -6.21 -10.78 -7.85
N VAL A 106 -6.68 -11.93 -8.34
CA VAL A 106 -6.82 -13.14 -7.52
C VAL A 106 -5.46 -13.65 -7.07
N LEU A 107 -4.48 -13.75 -7.98
CA LEU A 107 -3.12 -14.17 -7.66
C LEU A 107 -2.48 -13.25 -6.62
N GLY A 108 -2.60 -11.94 -6.80
CA GLY A 108 -2.07 -10.94 -5.88
C GLY A 108 -2.64 -11.12 -4.47
N GLY A 109 -3.96 -11.29 -4.34
CA GLY A 109 -4.61 -11.58 -3.07
C GLY A 109 -4.03 -12.82 -2.39
N ILE A 110 -3.93 -13.94 -3.13
CA ILE A 110 -3.38 -15.20 -2.61
C ILE A 110 -1.93 -15.03 -2.15
N VAL A 111 -1.08 -14.42 -2.97
CA VAL A 111 0.35 -14.22 -2.69
C VAL A 111 0.54 -13.30 -1.48
N TYR A 112 -0.23 -12.21 -1.38
CA TYR A 112 -0.17 -11.33 -0.22
C TYR A 112 -0.54 -12.08 1.06
N PHE A 113 -1.66 -12.82 1.07
CA PHE A 113 -2.08 -13.58 2.24
C PHE A 113 -1.06 -14.67 2.62
N ALA A 114 -0.46 -15.34 1.64
CA ALA A 114 0.59 -16.34 1.88
C ALA A 114 1.86 -15.68 2.47
N ALA A 115 2.33 -14.59 1.87
CA ALA A 115 3.52 -13.85 2.33
C ALA A 115 3.30 -13.23 3.71
N ALA A 116 2.12 -12.65 3.97
CA ALA A 116 1.77 -12.08 5.27
C ALA A 116 1.74 -13.14 6.38
N GLN A 117 1.27 -14.36 6.07
CA GLN A 117 1.35 -15.49 6.99
C GLN A 117 2.79 -15.96 7.22
N LEU A 118 3.60 -16.02 6.18
CA LEU A 118 5.03 -16.40 6.26
C LEU A 118 5.83 -15.40 7.10
N PHE A 119 5.58 -14.10 6.94
CA PHE A 119 6.21 -13.04 7.72
C PHE A 119 5.65 -12.91 9.14
N GLY A 120 4.69 -13.74 9.54
CA GLY A 120 4.21 -13.80 10.91
C GLY A 120 3.42 -12.57 11.36
N VAL A 121 2.66 -11.96 10.43
CA VAL A 121 1.68 -10.92 10.76
C VAL A 121 0.56 -11.59 11.56
N HIS A 122 0.56 -11.40 12.89
CA HIS A 122 -0.37 -12.08 13.80
C HIS A 122 -1.85 -11.81 13.46
N GLU A 123 -2.15 -10.63 12.91
CA GLU A 123 -3.48 -10.22 12.46
C GLU A 123 -3.91 -10.97 11.18
N ALA A 124 -2.98 -11.29 10.28
CA ALA A 124 -3.30 -12.07 9.08
C ALA A 124 -3.64 -13.53 9.42
N ARG A 125 -2.97 -14.11 10.44
CA ARG A 125 -3.27 -15.45 10.95
C ARG A 125 -4.66 -15.54 11.58
N SER A 126 -5.08 -14.53 12.35
CA SER A 126 -6.40 -14.53 13.01
C SER A 126 -7.54 -14.37 12.00
N ILE A 127 -7.36 -13.54 10.98
CA ILE A 127 -8.33 -13.35 9.89
C ILE A 127 -8.42 -14.62 9.03
N ALA A 128 -7.29 -15.20 8.62
CA ALA A 128 -7.27 -16.44 7.84
C ALA A 128 -7.94 -17.60 8.62
N ALA A 129 -7.64 -17.75 9.91
CA ALA A 129 -8.29 -18.75 10.76
C ALA A 129 -9.79 -18.51 10.93
N SER A 130 -10.25 -17.25 10.90
CA SER A 130 -11.68 -16.91 11.00
C SER A 130 -12.42 -17.19 9.70
N ILE A 131 -11.80 -16.93 8.55
CA ILE A 131 -12.36 -17.25 7.22
C ILE A 131 -12.44 -18.77 7.05
N ILE A 132 -11.35 -19.49 7.35
CA ILE A 132 -11.31 -20.97 7.27
C ILE A 132 -12.39 -21.60 8.16
N ARG A 133 -12.57 -21.09 9.39
CA ARG A 133 -13.64 -21.56 10.28
C ARG A 133 -15.06 -21.25 9.79
N ARG A 134 -15.24 -20.26 8.92
CA ARG A 134 -16.55 -19.87 8.37
C ARG A 134 -16.91 -20.59 7.09
N VAL A 135 -15.91 -21.12 6.37
CA VAL A 135 -16.09 -21.87 5.12
C VAL A 135 -16.17 -23.38 5.37
N ILE A 136 -15.53 -23.88 6.44
CA ILE A 136 -15.58 -25.31 6.85
C ILE A 136 -16.84 -25.62 7.68
N ARG A 137 -17.62 -24.60 8.07
CA ARG A 137 -18.86 -24.73 8.84
C ARG A 137 -20.06 -24.49 7.95
#